data_AF-A0A344UVT5-F1
#
_entry.id   AF-A0A344UVT5-F1
#
_cell.length_a   1.000
_cell.length_b   1.000
_cell.length_c   1.000
_cell.angle_alpha   90.00
_cell.angle_beta   90.00
_cell.angle_gamma   90.00
#
_symmetry.space_group_name_H-M   'P 1'
#
loop_
_entity.id
_entity.type
_entity.pdbx_description
1 polymer ?
#
loop_
_entity_poly.entity_id
_entity_poly.type
_entity_poly.pdbx_seq_one_letter_code
_entity_poly.pdbx_strand_id
1 'polypeptide(L)'
;MGIRYYAYPVPLERIPAALIDPATAIPYDPFMTSFMPRFEDGLSATPSNDPYDDLYLDKVWSWVGHLFATDWCEPDRPAYELFKGNATTVDIGWIPWEQFIGPDELRPIAQDLNSVGPAEVDALVESSKYHFKKEEGEWILELLRETQEFVRRRVERGEGMAIHIG
;
A
#
# COMPACT_ATOMS: atom_id res chain seq x y z
N MET A 1 2.12 7.19 -18.75
CA MET A 1 2.00 6.03 -17.84
C MET A 1 0.77 6.24 -16.96
N GLY A 2 0.37 5.30 -16.10
CA GLY A 2 -0.85 5.45 -15.29
C GLY A 2 -0.55 5.55 -13.80
N ILE A 3 -1.53 6.02 -13.04
CA ILE A 3 -1.51 6.14 -11.57
C ILE A 3 -1.30 4.77 -10.94
N ARG A 4 -0.36 4.67 -10.00
CA ARG A 4 0.06 3.45 -9.30
C ARG A 4 0.38 3.73 -7.85
N TYR A 5 0.34 2.68 -7.06
CA TYR A 5 0.66 2.71 -5.65
C TYR A 5 2.10 2.27 -5.37
N TYR A 6 2.80 3.08 -4.59
CA TYR A 6 4.11 2.79 -4.03
C TYR A 6 4.12 3.14 -2.54
N ALA A 7 4.84 2.36 -1.73
CA ALA A 7 5.17 2.77 -0.37
C ALA A 7 6.63 2.47 -0.02
N TYR A 8 7.28 3.42 0.64
CA TYR A 8 8.71 3.39 0.95
C TYR A 8 8.96 3.41 2.45
N PRO A 9 9.98 2.68 2.95
CA PRO A 9 10.40 2.78 4.34
C PRO A 9 10.96 4.18 4.64
N VAL A 10 10.61 4.71 5.81
CA VAL A 10 11.17 5.96 6.34
C VAL A 10 11.95 5.65 7.61
N PRO A 11 13.29 5.60 7.55
CA PRO A 11 14.10 5.35 8.74
C PRO A 11 14.03 6.54 9.71
N LEU A 12 14.34 6.27 10.99
CA LEU A 12 14.15 7.19 12.11
C LEU A 12 14.75 8.58 11.84
N GLU A 13 15.92 8.64 11.21
CA GLU A 13 16.64 9.87 10.87
C GLU A 13 15.95 10.73 9.80
N ARG A 14 15.07 10.14 8.98
CA ARG A 14 14.32 10.85 7.92
C ARG A 14 12.91 11.26 8.34
N ILE A 15 12.40 10.72 9.46
CA ILE A 15 11.05 11.03 9.96
C ILE A 15 10.80 12.54 10.12
N PRO A 16 11.72 13.35 10.68
CA PRO A 16 11.47 14.79 10.83
C PRO A 16 11.21 15.50 9.50
N ALA A 17 11.88 15.08 8.42
CA ALA A 17 11.67 15.64 7.09
C ALA A 17 10.36 15.13 6.47
N ALA A 18 10.09 13.81 6.57
CA ALA A 18 8.90 13.19 6.02
C ALA A 18 7.59 13.67 6.68
N LEU A 19 7.66 14.04 7.96
CA LEU A 19 6.54 14.62 8.70
C LEU A 19 6.14 16.01 8.17
N ILE A 20 7.11 16.77 7.65
CA ILE A 20 6.86 18.09 7.04
C ILE A 20 6.40 17.91 5.60
N ASP A 21 7.07 17.02 4.86
CA ASP A 21 6.81 16.76 3.45
C ASP A 21 7.10 15.28 3.12
N PRO A 22 6.07 14.44 2.89
CA PRO A 22 6.22 13.04 2.53
C PRO A 22 7.08 12.82 1.28
N ALA A 23 7.06 13.77 0.32
CA ALA A 23 7.84 13.70 -0.92
C ALA A 23 9.35 13.58 -0.65
N THR A 24 9.82 14.10 0.49
CA THR A 24 11.23 14.00 0.89
C THR A 24 11.69 12.56 1.12
N ALA A 25 10.78 11.61 1.32
CA ALA A 25 11.07 10.19 1.47
C ALA A 25 10.77 9.36 0.21
N ILE A 26 10.16 9.96 -0.82
CA ILE A 26 9.75 9.30 -2.06
C ILE A 26 10.86 9.51 -3.11
N PRO A 27 11.27 8.46 -3.85
CA PRO A 27 12.20 8.62 -4.97
C PRO A 27 11.67 9.59 -6.02
N TYR A 28 12.56 10.32 -6.70
CA TYR A 28 12.17 11.28 -7.74
C TYR A 28 11.36 10.65 -8.88
N ASP A 29 11.67 9.39 -9.23
CA ASP A 29 10.93 8.60 -10.21
C ASP A 29 10.55 7.25 -9.60
N PRO A 30 9.38 7.15 -8.94
CA PRO A 30 8.89 5.91 -8.34
C PRO A 30 8.78 4.76 -9.36
N PHE A 31 8.44 5.06 -10.60
CA PHE A 31 8.32 4.03 -11.64
C PHE A 31 9.68 3.44 -12.01
N MET A 32 10.68 4.28 -12.27
CA MET A 32 12.04 3.83 -12.58
C MET A 32 12.74 3.18 -11.39
N THR A 33 12.41 3.60 -10.16
CA THR A 33 13.06 3.09 -8.94
C THR A 33 12.45 1.76 -8.49
N SER A 34 11.13 1.65 -8.58
CA SER A 34 10.40 0.49 -8.05
C SER A 34 10.01 -0.49 -9.14
N PHE A 35 9.31 -0.03 -10.19
CA PHE A 35 8.72 -0.94 -11.16
C PHE A 35 9.72 -1.47 -12.19
N MET A 36 10.53 -0.59 -12.78
CA MET A 36 11.44 -1.00 -13.87
C MET A 36 12.44 -2.09 -13.48
N PRO A 37 13.07 -2.04 -12.30
CA PRO A 37 14.02 -3.10 -11.93
C PRO A 37 13.33 -4.47 -11.75
N ARG A 38 12.10 -4.48 -11.22
CA ARG A 38 11.26 -5.69 -11.13
C ARG A 38 10.89 -6.25 -12.51
N PHE A 39 10.74 -5.38 -13.51
CA PHE A 39 10.48 -5.79 -14.89
C PHE A 39 11.74 -6.34 -15.58
N GLU A 40 12.90 -5.72 -15.36
CA GLU A 40 14.18 -6.10 -15.97
C GLU A 40 14.74 -7.42 -15.44
N ASP A 41 14.61 -7.67 -14.13
CA ASP A 41 15.13 -8.89 -13.51
C ASP A 41 14.36 -10.16 -13.93
N GLY A 42 13.20 -10.01 -14.61
CA GLY A 42 12.39 -11.14 -15.09
C GLY A 42 11.93 -12.09 -13.98
N LEU A 43 12.13 -11.71 -12.72
CA LEU A 43 11.70 -12.44 -11.55
C LEU A 43 10.18 -12.28 -11.46
N SER A 44 9.48 -13.41 -11.33
CA SER A 44 8.17 -13.40 -10.68
C SER A 44 8.42 -12.86 -9.28
N ALA A 45 8.25 -11.56 -9.10
CA ALA A 45 8.40 -10.92 -7.80
C ALA A 45 7.46 -11.67 -6.86
N THR A 46 8.04 -12.48 -5.98
CA THR A 46 7.31 -13.01 -4.86
C THR A 46 7.57 -12.07 -3.69
N PRO A 47 6.58 -11.84 -2.81
CA PRO A 47 6.65 -10.92 -1.65
C PRO A 47 7.95 -10.99 -0.83
N SER A 48 8.54 -12.19 -0.80
CA SER A 48 9.62 -12.57 0.11
C SER A 48 11.03 -12.25 -0.37
N ASN A 49 11.22 -11.81 -1.62
CA ASN A 49 12.55 -11.62 -2.20
C ASN A 49 12.72 -10.28 -2.93
N ASP A 50 11.95 -9.26 -2.54
CA ASP A 50 12.04 -7.93 -3.12
C ASP A 50 13.31 -7.20 -2.65
N PRO A 51 14.30 -6.95 -3.52
CA PRO A 51 15.55 -6.33 -3.14
C PRO A 51 15.41 -4.81 -2.90
N TYR A 52 14.26 -4.22 -3.23
CA TYR A 52 14.04 -2.77 -3.20
C TYR A 52 13.43 -2.28 -1.87
N ASP A 53 13.03 -3.20 -0.99
CA ASP A 53 12.46 -2.98 0.36
C ASP A 53 11.24 -2.02 0.41
N ASP A 54 10.63 -1.73 -0.74
CA ASP A 54 9.40 -0.95 -0.96
C ASP A 54 8.20 -1.87 -1.26
N LEU A 55 7.00 -1.31 -1.20
CA LEU A 55 5.75 -1.99 -1.54
C LEU A 55 5.19 -1.39 -2.83
N TYR A 56 4.78 -2.26 -3.76
CA TYR A 56 4.20 -1.86 -5.04
C TYR A 56 2.90 -2.64 -5.28
N LEU A 57 1.77 -1.93 -5.41
CA LEU A 57 0.44 -2.55 -5.59
C LEU A 57 -0.20 -2.24 -6.96
N ASP A 58 0.61 -1.74 -7.92
CA ASP A 58 0.18 -1.27 -9.25
C ASP A 58 -1.12 -0.44 -9.17
N LYS A 59 -2.16 -0.82 -9.92
CA LYS A 59 -3.45 -0.11 -10.03
C LYS A 59 -4.55 -0.66 -9.13
N VAL A 60 -4.22 -1.66 -8.32
CA VAL A 60 -5.19 -2.50 -7.60
C VAL A 60 -5.09 -2.33 -6.08
N TRP A 61 -4.39 -1.31 -5.60
CA TRP A 61 -4.25 -1.03 -4.16
C TRP A 61 -5.61 -0.90 -3.45
N SER A 62 -6.61 -0.33 -4.12
CA SER A 62 -7.97 -0.18 -3.58
C SER A 62 -8.66 -1.52 -3.34
N TRP A 63 -8.27 -2.59 -4.05
CA TRP A 63 -8.86 -3.92 -3.86
C TRP A 63 -8.56 -4.46 -2.47
N VAL A 64 -7.32 -4.29 -2.00
CA VAL A 64 -6.94 -4.62 -0.61
C VAL A 64 -7.62 -3.67 0.36
N GLY A 65 -7.71 -2.38 0.02
CA GLY A 65 -8.42 -1.37 0.81
C GLY A 65 -9.88 -1.72 1.10
N HIS A 66 -10.57 -2.42 0.20
CA HIS A 66 -11.96 -2.85 0.40
C HIS A 66 -12.15 -3.85 1.55
N LEU A 67 -11.09 -4.50 2.04
CA LEU A 67 -11.13 -5.34 3.26
C LEU A 67 -11.26 -4.51 4.55
N PHE A 68 -10.93 -3.22 4.47
CA PHE A 68 -10.84 -2.31 5.61
C PHE A 68 -11.82 -1.13 5.53
N ALA A 69 -12.35 -0.87 4.34
CA ALA A 69 -13.40 0.11 4.12
C ALA A 69 -14.68 -0.30 4.84
N THR A 70 -15.27 0.62 5.60
CA THR A 70 -16.57 0.40 6.23
C THR A 70 -17.69 1.02 5.40
N ASP A 71 -18.94 0.78 5.80
CA ASP A 71 -20.06 1.49 5.19
C ASP A 71 -20.06 2.97 5.61
N TRP A 72 -20.73 3.81 4.82
CA TRP A 72 -20.69 5.28 4.91
C TRP A 72 -20.98 5.88 6.30
N CYS A 73 -21.60 5.12 7.21
CA CYS A 73 -21.96 5.57 8.56
C CYS A 73 -21.05 5.04 9.66
N GLU A 74 -20.04 4.24 9.32
CA GLU A 74 -19.06 3.68 10.25
C GLU A 74 -17.68 4.27 9.99
N PRO A 75 -16.85 4.47 11.03
CA PRO A 75 -15.48 4.87 10.84
C PRO A 75 -14.69 3.75 10.17
N ASP A 76 -13.90 4.10 9.16
CA ASP A 76 -13.03 3.14 8.49
C ASP A 76 -12.08 2.47 9.48
N ARG A 77 -11.74 1.21 9.20
CA ARG A 77 -10.77 0.48 10.02
C ARG A 77 -9.38 1.10 9.87
N PRO A 78 -8.52 1.06 10.90
CA PRO A 78 -7.21 1.70 10.86
C PRO A 78 -6.38 1.39 9.60
N ALA A 79 -6.35 0.14 9.13
CA ALA A 79 -5.55 -0.23 7.97
C ALA A 79 -6.04 0.37 6.65
N TYR A 80 -7.27 0.91 6.60
CA TYR A 80 -7.76 1.64 5.43
C TYR A 80 -6.93 2.90 5.13
N GLU A 81 -6.26 3.47 6.14
CA GLU A 81 -5.32 4.59 5.98
C GLU A 81 -4.23 4.33 4.95
N LEU A 82 -3.84 3.05 4.75
CA LEU A 82 -2.86 2.66 3.75
C LEU A 82 -3.36 2.81 2.31
N PHE A 83 -4.68 2.82 2.09
CA PHE A 83 -5.28 2.62 0.77
C PHE A 83 -6.25 3.74 0.34
N LYS A 84 -6.63 4.65 1.25
CA LYS A 84 -7.66 5.67 1.02
C LYS A 84 -7.33 6.73 -0.04
N GLY A 85 -6.04 6.89 -0.35
CA GLY A 85 -5.54 7.95 -1.21
C GLY A 85 -5.91 7.78 -2.68
N ASN A 86 -5.97 8.91 -3.42
CA ASN A 86 -6.15 8.89 -4.86
C ASN A 86 -5.53 10.13 -5.51
N ALA A 87 -4.87 9.94 -6.65
CA ALA A 87 -4.28 11.04 -7.41
C ALA A 87 -5.38 11.96 -7.95
N THR A 88 -5.08 13.26 -8.01
CA THR A 88 -6.00 14.26 -8.58
C THR A 88 -5.70 14.47 -10.06
N THR A 89 -6.61 14.07 -10.94
CA THR A 89 -6.48 14.33 -12.38
C THR A 89 -6.56 15.82 -12.68
N VAL A 90 -5.69 16.32 -13.55
CA VAL A 90 -5.67 17.70 -14.03
C VAL A 90 -5.63 17.73 -15.56
N ASP A 91 -5.71 18.92 -16.17
CA ASP A 91 -5.76 19.07 -17.63
C ASP A 91 -4.63 18.33 -18.36
N ILE A 92 -3.44 18.29 -17.75
CA ILE A 92 -2.27 17.54 -18.25
C ILE A 92 -1.68 16.73 -17.10
N GLY A 93 -2.00 15.44 -17.06
CA GLY A 93 -1.46 14.49 -16.07
C GLY A 93 -2.29 14.41 -14.79
N TRP A 94 -1.61 14.22 -13.66
CA TRP A 94 -2.23 14.14 -12.34
C TRP A 94 -1.28 14.66 -11.27
N ILE A 95 -1.84 15.14 -10.17
CA ILE A 95 -1.12 15.47 -8.95
C ILE A 95 -1.14 14.21 -8.08
N PRO A 96 0.02 13.67 -7.68
CA PRO A 96 0.06 12.47 -6.85
C PRO A 96 -0.57 12.72 -5.48
N TRP A 97 -1.11 11.66 -4.89
CA TRP A 97 -1.47 11.67 -3.49
C TRP A 97 -0.34 11.07 -2.68
N GLU A 98 0.11 11.78 -1.65
CA GLU A 98 1.24 11.39 -0.83
C GLU A 98 0.91 11.51 0.64
N GLN A 99 1.36 10.54 1.44
CA GLN A 99 1.10 10.49 2.87
C GLN A 99 2.30 9.92 3.60
N PHE A 100 2.66 10.53 4.73
CA PHE A 100 3.57 9.93 5.69
C PHE A 100 2.78 9.29 6.84
N ILE A 101 3.17 8.09 7.26
CA ILE A 101 2.63 7.39 8.44
C ILE A 101 3.77 7.15 9.40
N GLY A 102 3.65 7.68 10.62
CA GLY A 102 4.68 7.56 11.65
C GLY A 102 4.73 6.16 12.28
N PRO A 103 5.83 5.78 12.95
CA PRO A 103 5.97 4.47 13.59
C PRO A 103 4.86 4.15 14.61
N ASP A 104 4.40 5.16 15.35
CA ASP A 104 3.37 4.98 16.37
C ASP A 104 1.97 4.80 15.78
N GLU A 105 1.68 5.49 14.68
CA GLU A 105 0.44 5.33 13.90
C GLU A 105 0.44 4.00 13.14
N LEU A 106 1.62 3.54 12.71
CA LEU A 106 1.77 2.30 11.95
C LEU A 106 1.48 1.05 12.79
N ARG A 107 1.67 1.10 14.12
CA ARG A 107 1.38 -0.03 15.03
C ARG A 107 -0.09 -0.48 15.02
N PRO A 108 -1.08 0.38 15.31
CA PRO A 108 -2.49 -0.01 15.26
C PRO A 108 -2.93 -0.38 13.83
N ILE A 109 -2.37 0.27 12.81
CA ILE A 109 -2.57 -0.10 11.39
C ILE A 109 -2.11 -1.54 11.15
N ALA A 110 -0.92 -1.90 11.59
CA ALA A 110 -0.37 -3.25 11.43
C ALA A 110 -1.20 -4.31 12.16
N GLN A 111 -1.72 -4.00 13.34
CA GLN A 111 -2.59 -4.91 14.10
C GLN A 111 -3.90 -5.19 13.34
N ASP A 112 -4.53 -4.14 12.83
CA ASP A 112 -5.77 -4.23 12.05
C ASP A 112 -5.54 -4.97 10.73
N LEU A 113 -4.46 -4.66 10.02
CA LEU A 113 -4.05 -5.31 8.77
C LEU A 113 -3.84 -6.82 8.95
N ASN A 114 -3.25 -7.24 10.07
CA ASN A 114 -3.01 -8.66 10.40
C ASN A 114 -4.24 -9.39 10.94
N SER A 115 -5.33 -8.68 11.20
CA SER A 115 -6.59 -9.31 11.63
C SER A 115 -7.39 -9.90 10.46
N VAL A 116 -6.98 -9.61 9.22
CA VAL A 116 -7.65 -10.03 7.99
C VAL A 116 -6.82 -11.11 7.32
N GLY A 117 -7.48 -12.17 6.86
CA GLY A 117 -6.87 -13.28 6.15
C GLY A 117 -7.77 -13.87 5.07
N PRO A 118 -7.57 -15.16 4.70
CA PRO A 118 -8.31 -15.78 3.62
C PRO A 118 -9.84 -15.73 3.80
N ALA A 119 -10.33 -15.88 5.03
CA ALA A 119 -11.76 -15.88 5.31
C ALA A 119 -12.43 -14.53 4.99
N GLU A 120 -11.77 -13.42 5.32
CA GLU A 120 -12.28 -12.08 5.00
C GLU A 120 -12.21 -11.78 3.49
N VAL A 121 -11.20 -12.31 2.80
CA VAL A 121 -11.10 -12.21 1.34
C VAL A 121 -12.21 -13.01 0.66
N ASP A 122 -12.46 -14.24 1.11
CA ASP A 122 -13.55 -15.07 0.61
C ASP A 122 -14.90 -14.37 0.84
N ALA A 123 -15.13 -13.83 2.05
CA ALA A 123 -16.34 -13.07 2.37
C ALA A 123 -16.51 -11.82 1.49
N LEU A 124 -15.42 -11.10 1.20
CA LEU A 124 -15.43 -9.94 0.30
C LEU A 124 -15.87 -10.33 -1.12
N VAL A 125 -15.31 -11.42 -1.66
CA VAL A 125 -15.66 -11.93 -2.99
C VAL A 125 -17.11 -12.42 -3.02
N GLU A 126 -17.54 -13.19 -2.02
CA GLU A 126 -18.91 -13.72 -1.91
C GLU A 126 -19.96 -12.61 -1.77
N SER A 127 -19.62 -11.52 -1.06
CA SER A 127 -20.53 -10.39 -0.87
C SER A 127 -20.99 -9.76 -2.18
N SER A 128 -20.23 -9.93 -3.26
CA SER A 128 -20.45 -9.30 -4.56
C SER A 128 -20.52 -7.77 -4.54
N LYS A 129 -20.21 -7.11 -3.42
CA LYS A 129 -20.29 -5.65 -3.22
C LYS A 129 -19.44 -4.88 -4.24
N TYR A 130 -18.27 -5.44 -4.57
CA TYR A 130 -17.30 -4.86 -5.50
C TYR A 130 -17.13 -5.70 -6.78
N HIS A 131 -18.01 -6.69 -6.99
CA HIS A 131 -18.04 -7.55 -8.19
C HIS A 131 -16.72 -8.29 -8.52
N PHE A 132 -15.97 -8.69 -7.49
CA PHE A 132 -14.77 -9.51 -7.68
C PHE A 132 -15.11 -10.91 -8.19
N LYS A 133 -14.24 -11.45 -9.03
CA LYS A 133 -14.22 -12.85 -9.42
C LYS A 133 -13.45 -13.68 -8.40
N LYS A 134 -13.67 -15.00 -8.41
CA LYS A 134 -12.96 -15.92 -7.52
C LYS A 134 -11.45 -15.87 -7.70
N GLU A 135 -10.99 -15.77 -8.95
CA GLU A 135 -9.57 -15.69 -9.29
C GLU A 135 -8.94 -14.37 -8.81
N GLU A 136 -9.73 -13.29 -8.72
CA GLU A 136 -9.28 -12.00 -8.19
C GLU A 136 -9.10 -12.06 -6.66
N GLY A 137 -9.86 -12.92 -5.96
CA GLY A 137 -9.66 -13.17 -4.53
C GLY A 137 -8.27 -13.72 -4.20
N GLU A 138 -7.75 -14.65 -5.00
CA GLU A 138 -6.39 -15.18 -4.82
C GLU A 138 -5.34 -14.07 -4.94
N TRP A 139 -5.54 -13.15 -5.89
CA TRP A 139 -4.65 -12.01 -6.09
C TRP A 139 -4.75 -10.99 -4.95
N ILE A 140 -5.95 -10.68 -4.47
CA ILE A 140 -6.16 -9.81 -3.28
C ILE A 140 -5.42 -10.38 -2.07
N LEU A 141 -5.49 -11.70 -1.87
CA LEU A 141 -4.80 -12.37 -0.76
C LEU A 141 -3.27 -12.30 -0.89
N GLU A 142 -2.73 -12.37 -2.10
CA GLU A 142 -1.30 -12.17 -2.35
C GLU A 142 -0.87 -10.73 -2.01
N LEU A 143 -1.58 -9.73 -2.53
CA LEU A 143 -1.30 -8.31 -2.25
C LEU A 143 -1.46 -7.97 -0.76
N LEU A 144 -2.44 -8.58 -0.07
CA LEU A 144 -2.60 -8.45 1.37
C LEU A 144 -1.37 -8.98 2.11
N ARG A 145 -0.85 -10.15 1.73
CA ARG A 145 0.36 -10.74 2.35
C ARG A 145 1.60 -9.90 2.10
N GLU A 146 1.76 -9.35 0.90
CA GLU A 146 2.83 -8.40 0.57
C GLU A 146 2.77 -7.17 1.48
N THR A 147 1.57 -6.61 1.64
CA THR A 147 1.35 -5.43 2.47
C THR A 147 1.61 -5.75 3.95
N GLN A 148 1.11 -6.89 4.44
CA GLN A 148 1.36 -7.36 5.81
C GLN A 148 2.84 -7.51 6.10
N GLU A 149 3.59 -8.17 5.21
CA GLU A 149 5.02 -8.40 5.39
C GLU A 149 5.83 -7.09 5.31
N PHE A 150 5.48 -6.20 4.37
CA PHE A 150 6.10 -4.88 4.29
C PHE A 150 5.87 -4.08 5.58
N VAL A 151 4.62 -3.95 6.04
CA VAL A 151 4.26 -3.19 7.24
C VAL A 151 4.87 -3.81 8.51
N ARG A 152 4.88 -5.14 8.63
CA ARG A 152 5.51 -5.86 9.75
C ARG A 152 6.98 -5.47 9.89
N ARG A 153 7.74 -5.48 8.79
CA ARG A 153 9.16 -5.08 8.79
C ARG A 153 9.37 -3.65 9.27
N ARG A 154 8.49 -2.71 8.89
CA ARG A 154 8.57 -1.31 9.35
C ARG A 154 8.34 -1.21 10.85
N VAL A 155 7.32 -1.87 11.36
CA VAL A 155 7.00 -1.87 12.80
C VAL A 155 8.15 -2.46 13.62
N GLU A 156 8.74 -3.57 13.16
CA GLU A 156 9.89 -4.22 13.83
C GLU A 156 11.14 -3.34 13.85
N ARG A 157 11.36 -2.56 12.80
CA ARG A 157 12.52 -1.66 12.69
C ARG A 157 12.27 -0.27 13.32
N GLY A 158 11.05 0.01 13.79
CA GLY A 158 10.66 1.32 14.30
C GLY A 158 10.67 2.41 13.22
N GLU A 159 10.43 2.02 11.97
CA GLU A 159 10.39 2.90 10.80
C GLU A 159 8.97 3.45 10.59
N GLY A 160 8.88 4.61 9.95
CA GLY A 160 7.65 5.08 9.33
C GLY A 160 7.53 4.58 7.89
N MET A 161 6.51 5.04 7.18
CA MET A 161 6.37 4.80 5.76
C MET A 161 5.82 6.03 5.02
N ALA A 162 6.25 6.20 3.77
CA ALA A 162 5.72 7.22 2.87
C ALA A 162 5.00 6.53 1.71
N ILE A 163 3.76 6.92 1.44
CA ILE A 163 2.92 6.41 0.36
C ILE A 163 2.93 7.41 -0.78
N HIS A 164 3.00 6.91 -2.01
CA HIS A 164 2.83 7.65 -3.24
C HIS A 164 1.78 6.97 -4.12
N ILE A 165 0.77 7.71 -4.54
CA ILE A 165 -0.24 7.28 -5.51
C ILE A 165 -0.22 8.25 -6.68
N GLY A 166 0.38 7.83 -7.80
CA GLY A 166 0.65 8.67 -8.96
C GLY A 166 1.42 7.96 -10.06
#